data_AF-A0A6G5QH85-F1
#
_entry.id   AF-A0A6G5QH85-F1
#
_cell.length_a   1.000
_cell.length_b   1.000
_cell.length_c   1.000
_cell.angle_alpha   90.00
_cell.angle_beta   90.00
_cell.angle_gamma   90.00
#
_symmetry.space_group_name_H-M   'P 1'
#
loop_
_entity.id
_entity.type
_entity.pdbx_description
1 polymer ?
#
loop_
_entity_poly.entity_id
_entity_poly.type
_entity_poly.pdbx_seq_one_letter_code
_entity_poly.pdbx_strand_id
1 'polypeptide(L)'
;MIDRDDIAVWVDESRCKACDICVSNCPAGVLAMRIEPNAVLGKMIEVVYPHECIGCRDCELHCPDFAIYVANKGYKFAKLTATSKERAVAVRANKFYKL
;
A
#
# COMPACT_ATOMS: atom_id res chain seq x y z
N MET A 1 15.52 -13.46 2.07
CA MET A 1 14.51 -12.57 2.68
C MET A 1 15.25 -11.29 3.00
N ILE A 2 14.93 -10.18 2.33
CA ILE A 2 15.44 -8.87 2.76
C ILE A 2 14.50 -8.43 3.87
N ASP A 3 14.84 -8.76 5.11
CA ASP A 3 14.21 -8.15 6.27
C ASP A 3 14.64 -6.68 6.28
N ARG A 4 13.82 -5.83 5.64
CA ARG A 4 13.95 -4.38 5.76
C ARG A 4 13.37 -4.02 7.12
N ASP A 5 14.19 -4.12 8.16
CA ASP A 5 13.78 -3.89 9.56
C ASP A 5 13.14 -2.51 9.81
N ASP A 6 13.32 -1.56 8.89
CA ASP A 6 12.82 -0.19 9.00
C ASP A 6 11.56 0.12 8.16
N ILE A 7 11.01 -0.84 7.41
CA ILE A 7 9.89 -0.57 6.49
C ILE A 7 8.71 -1.50 6.78
N ALA A 8 7.58 -0.92 7.17
CA ALA A 8 6.37 -1.67 7.50
C ALA A 8 5.71 -2.36 6.29
N VAL A 9 5.81 -1.75 5.11
CA VAL A 9 5.21 -2.23 3.85
C VAL A 9 6.04 -1.76 2.65
N TRP A 10 6.32 -2.66 1.71
CA TRP A 10 7.05 -2.34 0.49
C TRP A 10 6.47 -3.07 -0.71
N VAL A 11 6.78 -2.56 -1.90
CA VAL A 11 6.27 -3.08 -3.17
C VAL A 11 7.45 -3.46 -4.06
N ASP A 12 7.28 -4.57 -4.77
CA ASP A 12 8.06 -4.95 -5.93
C ASP A 12 7.37 -4.46 -7.22
N GLU A 13 7.88 -3.35 -7.74
CA GLU A 13 7.32 -2.67 -8.91
C GLU A 13 7.42 -3.51 -10.19
N SER A 14 8.34 -4.48 -10.25
CA SER A 14 8.49 -5.37 -11.41
C SER A 14 7.31 -6.33 -11.58
N ARG A 15 6.58 -6.61 -10.50
CA ARG A 15 5.42 -7.52 -10.48
C ARG A 15 4.09 -6.79 -10.35
N CYS A 16 4.10 -5.50 -10.03
CA CYS A 16 2.87 -4.75 -9.89
C CYS A 16 2.22 -4.51 -11.26
N LYS A 17 0.97 -4.93 -11.41
CA LYS A 17 0.15 -4.68 -12.59
C LYS A 17 -0.78 -3.48 -12.46
N ALA A 18 -0.70 -2.73 -11.35
CA ALA A 18 -1.52 -1.55 -11.07
C ALA A 18 -3.05 -1.81 -11.12
N CYS A 19 -3.50 -2.88 -10.47
CA CYS A 19 -4.91 -3.27 -10.42
C CYS A 19 -5.76 -2.56 -9.35
N ASP A 20 -5.20 -1.59 -8.62
CA ASP A 20 -5.85 -0.79 -7.55
C ASP A 20 -6.39 -1.55 -6.32
N ILE A 21 -6.38 -2.90 -6.31
CA ILE A 21 -6.95 -3.74 -5.24
C ILE A 21 -6.35 -3.43 -3.87
N CYS A 22 -5.02 -3.34 -3.80
CA CYS A 22 -4.29 -3.10 -2.55
C CYS A 22 -4.61 -1.73 -1.94
N VAL A 23 -4.74 -0.69 -2.77
CA VAL A 23 -5.09 0.66 -2.33
C VAL A 23 -6.55 0.70 -1.86
N SER A 24 -7.45 0.05 -2.60
CA SER A 24 -8.87 -0.06 -2.23
C SER A 24 -9.08 -0.72 -0.87
N ASN A 25 -8.32 -1.79 -0.59
CA ASN A 25 -8.46 -2.57 0.64
C ASN A 25 -7.72 -1.97 1.83
N CYS A 26 -6.85 -0.96 1.64
CA CYS A 26 -6.06 -0.41 2.72
C CYS A 26 -6.94 0.40 3.71
N PRO A 27 -7.13 -0.04 4.98
CA PRO A 27 -7.95 0.68 5.94
C PRO A 27 -7.27 1.93 6.52
N ALA A 28 -5.93 1.99 6.46
CA ALA A 28 -5.12 3.09 6.96
C ALA A 28 -4.79 4.16 5.90
N GLY A 29 -5.12 3.89 4.63
CA GLY A 29 -4.87 4.81 3.52
C GLY A 29 -3.38 5.08 3.26
N VAL A 30 -2.50 4.11 3.51
CA VAL A 30 -1.03 4.31 3.37
C VAL A 30 -0.52 4.10 1.96
N LEU A 31 -1.32 3.48 1.11
CA LEU A 31 -1.01 3.17 -0.28
C LEU A 31 -1.77 4.13 -1.18
N ALA A 32 -1.18 4.53 -2.29
CA ALA A 32 -1.83 5.29 -3.34
C ALA A 32 -1.27 4.90 -4.71
N MET A 33 -1.98 5.24 -5.77
CA MET A 33 -1.53 5.07 -7.14
C MET A 33 -0.85 6.34 -7.63
N ARG A 34 0.27 6.19 -8.33
CA ARG A 34 0.94 7.23 -9.09
C ARG A 34 0.87 6.93 -10.58
N ILE A 35 0.96 7.97 -11.40
CA ILE A 35 1.04 7.82 -12.86
C ILE A 35 2.45 7.35 -13.20
N GLU A 36 2.57 6.26 -13.93
CA GLU A 36 3.83 5.68 -14.37
C GLU A 36 3.67 5.18 -15.81
N PRO A 37 4.04 5.99 -16.82
CA PRO A 37 3.79 5.67 -18.24
C PRO A 37 4.43 4.36 -18.70
N ASN A 38 5.50 3.93 -18.04
CA ASN A 38 6.24 2.71 -18.38
C ASN A 38 5.63 1.44 -17.76
N ALA A 39 4.65 1.59 -16.88
CA ALA A 39 3.99 0.47 -16.22
C ALA A 39 2.87 -0.11 -17.10
N VAL A 40 2.49 -1.36 -16.82
CA VAL A 40 1.52 -2.14 -17.61
C VAL A 40 0.20 -1.40 -17.88
N LEU A 41 -0.29 -0.63 -16.91
CA LEU A 41 -1.54 0.16 -17.02
C LEU A 41 -1.31 1.68 -16.92
N GLY A 42 -0.10 2.16 -17.20
CA GLY A 42 0.24 3.58 -17.11
C GLY A 42 0.21 4.13 -15.67
N LYS A 43 0.16 3.25 -14.67
CA LYS A 43 0.13 3.57 -13.25
C LYS A 43 0.99 2.59 -12.47
N MET A 44 1.40 2.98 -11.28
CA MET A 44 2.12 2.15 -10.33
C MET A 44 1.62 2.43 -8.92
N ILE A 45 1.64 1.43 -8.04
CA ILE A 45 1.40 1.66 -6.62
C ILE A 45 2.60 2.37 -5.98
N GLU A 46 2.34 3.27 -5.04
CA GLU A 46 3.31 3.95 -4.21
C GLU A 46 2.90 3.84 -2.74
N VAL A 47 3.90 3.62 -1.87
CA VAL A 47 3.71 3.65 -0.41
C VAL A 47 3.94 5.08 0.05
N VAL A 48 2.88 5.82 0.31
CA VAL A 48 2.95 7.25 0.69
C VAL A 48 3.29 7.40 2.18
N TYR A 49 2.73 6.54 3.03
CA TYR A 49 2.89 6.61 4.48
C TYR A 49 3.36 5.27 5.07
N PRO A 50 4.63 4.86 4.82
CA PRO A 50 5.14 3.57 5.26
C PRO A 50 5.06 3.39 6.79
N HIS A 51 5.24 4.46 7.57
CA HIS A 51 5.22 4.42 9.03
C HIS A 51 3.81 4.33 9.64
N GLU A 52 2.75 4.60 8.87
CA GLU A 52 1.36 4.51 9.35
C GLU A 52 0.70 3.16 9.01
N CYS A 53 1.47 2.21 8.47
CA CYS A 53 0.95 0.88 8.22
C CYS A 53 0.64 0.18 9.55
N ILE A 54 -0.57 -0.38 9.62
CA ILE A 54 -1.08 -1.08 10.80
C ILE A 54 -0.79 -2.59 10.78
N GLY A 55 -0.15 -3.11 9.72
CA GLY A 55 0.19 -4.52 9.61
C GLY A 55 -1.00 -5.47 9.40
N CYS A 56 -2.12 -4.98 8.84
CA CYS A 56 -3.32 -5.80 8.58
C CYS A 56 -3.11 -6.91 7.54
N ARG A 57 -2.13 -6.73 6.63
CA ARG A 57 -1.78 -7.67 5.55
C ARG A 57 -2.86 -7.89 4.48
N ASP A 58 -3.96 -7.14 4.51
CA ASP A 58 -5.00 -7.24 3.47
C ASP A 58 -4.46 -6.97 2.07
N CYS A 59 -3.54 -6.01 1.92
CA CYS A 59 -2.94 -5.69 0.63
C CYS A 59 -2.06 -6.83 0.09
N GLU A 60 -1.33 -7.53 0.95
CA GLU A 60 -0.47 -8.67 0.60
C GLU A 60 -1.32 -9.90 0.24
N LEU A 61 -2.34 -10.21 1.05
CA LEU A 61 -3.20 -11.37 0.85
C LEU A 61 -4.09 -11.29 -0.40
N HIS A 62 -4.50 -10.08 -0.79
CA HIS A 62 -5.36 -9.86 -1.96
C HIS A 62 -4.57 -9.53 -3.23
N CYS A 63 -3.24 -9.46 -3.17
CA CYS A 63 -2.44 -9.19 -4.35
C CYS A 63 -2.29 -10.47 -5.19
N PRO A 64 -2.87 -10.56 -6.41
CA PRO A 64 -2.80 -11.77 -7.22
C PRO A 64 -1.39 -12.09 -7.71
N ASP A 65 -0.52 -11.07 -7.82
CA ASP A 65 0.86 -11.19 -8.31
C ASP A 65 1.90 -11.18 -7.17
N PHE A 66 1.45 -11.11 -5.91
CA PHE A 66 2.32 -10.98 -4.73
C PHE A 66 3.37 -9.86 -4.88
N ALA A 67 2.95 -8.71 -5.39
CA ALA A 67 3.80 -7.55 -5.64
C ALA A 67 3.98 -6.66 -4.40
N ILE A 68 3.24 -6.86 -3.33
CA ILE A 68 3.31 -6.06 -2.09
C ILE A 68 3.54 -6.97 -0.89
N TYR A 69 4.34 -6.48 0.04
CA TYR A 69 4.82 -7.20 1.20
C TYR A 69 4.64 -6.36 2.45
N VAL A 70 4.30 -7.03 3.55
CA VAL A 70 4.16 -6.39 4.87
C VAL A 70 5.14 -7.02 5.84
N ALA A 71 5.71 -6.20 6.73
CA ALA A 71 6.68 -6.68 7.71
C ALA A 71 6.12 -7.78 8.64
N ASN A 72 7.02 -8.55 9.25
CA ASN A 72 6.67 -9.65 10.14
C ASN A 72 6.35 -9.20 11.57
N LYS A 73 5.90 -10.15 12.42
CA LYS A 73 5.43 -9.92 13.81
C LYS A 73 6.48 -9.35 14.79
N GLY A 74 7.64 -8.88 14.32
CA GLY A 74 8.64 -8.14 15.10
C GLY A 74 8.63 -6.62 14.86
N TYR A 75 7.91 -6.13 13.85
CA TYR A 75 7.88 -4.71 13.50
C TYR A 75 6.88 -3.92 14.36
N LYS A 76 7.23 -2.67 14.71
CA LYS A 76 6.35 -1.76 15.45
C LYS A 76 5.35 -1.08 14.49
N PHE A 77 4.19 -1.70 14.29
CA PHE A 77 3.12 -1.13 13.47
C PHE A 77 2.42 0.05 14.15
N ALA A 78 1.88 0.95 13.35
CA ALA A 78 1.04 2.04 13.82
C ALA A 78 -0.35 1.54 14.25
N LYS A 79 -1.06 2.37 15.02
CA LYS A 79 -2.46 2.13 15.37
C LYS A 79 -3.37 2.80 14.35
N LEU A 80 -4.53 2.18 14.08
CA LEU A 80 -5.54 2.78 13.21
C LEU A 80 -6.16 4.00 13.92
N THR A 81 -5.88 5.19 13.42
CA THR A 81 -6.42 6.46 13.94
C THR A 81 -7.60 6.96 13.11
N ALA A 82 -8.36 7.94 13.62
CA ALA A 82 -9.43 8.59 12.87
C ALA A 82 -8.90 9.23 11.57
N THR A 83 -7.74 9.90 11.65
CA THR A 83 -7.07 10.52 10.49
C THR A 83 -6.65 9.48 9.44
N SER A 84 -6.18 8.30 9.86
CA SER A 84 -5.84 7.22 8.91
C SER A 84 -7.07 6.70 8.17
N LYS A 85 -8.23 6.65 8.83
CA LYS A 85 -9.51 6.27 8.18
C LYS A 85 -10.00 7.35 7.22
N GLU A 86 -9.92 8.62 7.60
CA GLU A 86 -10.27 9.76 6.75
C GLU A 86 -9.40 9.77 5.48
N ARG A 87 -8.10 9.52 5.63
CA ARG A 87 -7.18 9.37 4.49
C ARG A 87 -7.60 8.22 3.57
N ALA A 88 -7.93 7.06 4.12
CA ALA A 88 -8.40 5.92 3.33
C ALA A 88 -9.67 6.27 2.53
N VAL A 89 -10.59 7.03 3.14
CA VAL A 89 -11.80 7.52 2.46
C VAL A 89 -11.43 8.53 1.37
N ALA A 90 -10.51 9.46 1.63
CA ALA A 90 -10.08 10.46 0.67
C ALA A 90 -9.36 9.84 -0.54
N VAL A 91 -8.49 8.85 -0.33
CA VAL A 91 -7.82 8.10 -1.41
C VAL A 91 -8.84 7.35 -2.27
N ARG A 92 -9.84 6.71 -1.66
CA ARG A 92 -10.93 6.05 -2.39
C ARG A 92 -11.77 7.05 -3.18
N ALA A 93 -12.07 8.21 -2.62
CA ALA A 93 -12.81 9.28 -3.30
C ALA A 93 -12.01 9.84 -4.50
N ASN A 94 -10.68 9.88 -4.42
CA ASN A 94 -9.79 10.34 -5.48
C ASN A 94 -9.42 9.24 -6.51
N LYS A 95 -10.27 8.23 -6.70
CA LYS A 95 -10.01 7.10 -7.61
C LYS A 95 -8.65 6.43 -7.37
N PHE A 96 -8.26 6.31 -6.10
CA PHE A 96 -7.03 5.67 -5.62
C PHE A 96 -5.72 6.40 -5.94
N TYR A 97 -5.77 7.61 -6.52
CA TYR A 97 -4.56 8.38 -6.78
C TYR A 97 -4.03 9.05 -5.51
N LYS A 98 -2.70 9.29 -5.52
CA LYS A 98 -2.02 10.09 -4.51
C LYS A 98 -2.72 11.45 -4.37
N LEU A 99 -3.07 11.77 -3.12
CA LEU A 99 -3.60 13.08 -2.72
C LEU A 99 -2.48 14.11 -2.62
#